data_AF-A0A379AFY8-F1
#
_entry.id   AF-A0A379AFY8-F1
#
_cell.length_a   1.000
_cell.length_b   1.000
_cell.length_c   1.000
_cell.angle_alpha   90.00
_cell.angle_beta   90.00
_cell.angle_gamma   90.00
#
_symmetry.space_group_name_H-M   'P 1'
#
loop_
_entity.id
_entity.type
_entity.pdbx_description
1 polymer ?
#
loop_
_entity_poly.entity_id
_entity_poly.type
_entity_poly.pdbx_seq_one_letter_code
_entity_poly.pdbx_strand_id
1 'polypeptide(L)'
;MICLQGTSFAFLGVILSGGLMVKGRGGSPEEIMAMLFGCNLVAALIPILISRCVGSLRKVLTPVVTGTVITLIGISLIKVSITDWAGGHNATDFGSPGNLALGGADVAGDRGAEPLAKSLGAAGGGGGRNRGGMRCRGLDRSSAT
;
A
#
# COMPACT_ATOMS: atom_id res chain seq x y z
N MET A 1 -19.09 9.94 -2.90
CA MET A 1 -17.66 9.80 -2.54
C MET A 1 -17.37 8.33 -2.43
N ILE A 2 -16.51 7.79 -3.30
CA ILE A 2 -16.06 6.39 -3.18
C ILE A 2 -14.91 6.38 -2.17
N CYS A 3 -15.10 5.67 -1.06
CA CYS A 3 -14.06 5.45 -0.08
C CYS A 3 -13.35 4.14 -0.43
N LEU A 4 -12.17 4.23 -1.06
CA LEU A 4 -11.34 3.06 -1.30
C LEU A 4 -10.52 2.81 -0.02
N GLN A 5 -10.80 1.72 0.69
CA GLN A 5 -10.06 1.34 1.90
C GLN A 5 -8.98 0.33 1.52
N GLY A 6 -7.73 0.70 1.75
CA GLY A 6 -6.56 -0.16 1.55
C GLY A 6 -5.88 -0.49 2.88
N THR A 7 -5.08 -1.56 2.88
CA THR A 7 -4.18 -1.89 3.99
C THR A 7 -2.97 -0.96 3.97
N SER A 8 -2.65 -0.33 5.10
CA SER A 8 -1.55 0.62 5.19
C SER A 8 -0.19 -0.09 5.24
N PHE A 9 0.68 0.20 4.27
CA PHE A 9 2.07 -0.28 4.25
C PHE A 9 2.93 0.30 5.39
N ALA A 10 2.53 1.40 6.01
CA ALA A 10 3.27 1.97 7.13
C ALA A 10 3.34 1.02 8.34
N PHE A 11 2.39 0.10 8.45
CA PHE A 11 2.29 -0.81 9.59
C PHE A 11 3.18 -2.07 9.43
N LEU A 12 3.59 -2.39 8.21
CA LEU A 12 4.37 -3.59 7.91
C LEU A 12 5.72 -3.62 8.63
N GLY A 13 6.42 -2.48 8.69
CA GLY A 13 7.75 -2.41 9.33
C GLY A 13 7.70 -2.73 10.83
N VAL A 14 6.70 -2.21 11.54
CA VAL A 14 6.50 -2.45 12.98
C VAL A 14 6.15 -3.91 13.24
N ILE A 15 5.25 -4.47 12.42
CA ILE A 15 4.82 -5.87 12.53
C ILE A 15 5.97 -6.84 12.22
N LEU A 16 6.76 -6.59 11.17
CA LEU A 16 7.92 -7.43 10.83
C LEU A 16 8.94 -7.44 11.98
N SER A 17 9.21 -6.27 12.56
CA SER A 17 10.12 -6.15 13.71
C SER A 17 9.58 -6.91 14.94
N GLY A 18 8.31 -6.71 15.29
CA GLY A 18 7.68 -7.41 16.42
C GLY A 18 7.56 -8.92 16.21
N GLY A 19 7.20 -9.34 15.00
CA GLY A 19 7.03 -10.74 14.62
C GLY A 19 8.34 -11.52 14.62
N LEU A 20 9.46 -10.91 14.19
CA LEU A 20 10.78 -11.52 14.32
C LEU A 20 11.20 -11.68 15.79
N MET A 21 10.83 -10.73 16.65
CA MET A 21 11.11 -10.82 18.08
C MET A 21 10.31 -11.95 18.76
N VAL A 22 9.03 -12.13 18.40
CA VAL A 22 8.20 -13.24 18.92
C VAL A 22 8.65 -14.58 18.35
N LYS A 23 8.98 -14.64 17.06
CA LYS A 23 9.52 -15.83 16.42
C LYS A 23 10.86 -16.26 17.05
N GLY A 24 11.71 -15.31 17.43
CA GLY A 24 12.97 -15.57 18.14
C GLY A 24 12.80 -16.15 19.55
N ARG A 25 11.62 -15.99 20.15
CA ARG A 25 11.26 -16.61 21.44
C ARG A 25 10.62 -18.00 21.29
N GLY A 26 10.55 -18.54 20.07
CA GLY A 26 9.87 -19.80 19.78
C GLY A 26 8.35 -19.68 19.79
N GLY A 27 7.82 -18.46 19.64
CA GLY A 27 6.38 -18.21 19.63
C GLY A 27 5.68 -18.96 18.50
N SER A 28 4.57 -19.58 18.84
CA SER A 28 3.69 -20.27 17.90
C SER A 28 3.10 -19.28 16.88
N PRO A 29 2.75 -19.72 15.66
CA PRO A 29 2.09 -18.86 14.66
C PRO A 29 0.84 -18.18 15.21
N GLU A 30 0.12 -18.83 16.12
CA GLU A 30 -1.08 -18.29 16.76
C GLU A 30 -0.76 -17.06 17.64
N GLU A 31 0.33 -17.08 18.40
CA GLU A 31 0.75 -15.95 19.25
C GLU A 31 1.17 -14.74 18.41
N ILE A 32 1.85 -14.98 17.28
CA ILE A 32 2.21 -13.91 16.35
C ILE A 32 0.94 -13.27 15.82
N MET A 33 -0.01 -14.06 15.32
CA MET A 33 -1.25 -13.53 14.75
C MET A 33 -2.10 -12.80 15.81
N ALA A 34 -2.20 -13.33 17.02
CA ALA A 34 -2.87 -12.67 18.13
C ALA A 34 -2.22 -11.32 18.47
N MET A 35 -0.88 -11.25 18.46
CA MET A 35 -0.14 -9.99 18.64
C MET A 35 -0.42 -9.00 17.51
N LEU A 36 -0.50 -9.43 16.25
CA LEU A 36 -0.77 -8.53 15.12
C LEU A 36 -2.15 -7.88 15.24
N PHE A 37 -3.19 -8.67 15.51
CA PHE A 37 -4.54 -8.15 15.68
C PHE A 37 -4.65 -7.25 16.92
N GLY A 38 -4.05 -7.64 18.04
CA GLY A 38 -4.03 -6.84 19.26
C GLY A 38 -3.28 -5.52 19.09
N CYS A 39 -2.10 -5.55 18.47
CA CYS A 39 -1.28 -4.36 18.23
C CYS A 39 -1.97 -3.39 17.26
N ASN A 40 -2.57 -3.90 16.18
CA ASN A 40 -3.29 -3.06 15.23
C ASN A 40 -4.55 -2.43 15.85
N LEU A 41 -5.28 -3.16 16.69
CA LEU A 41 -6.44 -2.63 17.42
C LEU A 41 -6.04 -1.44 18.30
N VAL A 42 -4.95 -1.57 19.07
CA VAL A 42 -4.45 -0.51 19.95
C VAL A 42 -3.88 0.65 19.12
N ALA A 43 -3.11 0.36 18.08
CA ALA A 43 -2.48 1.39 17.27
C ALA A 43 -3.50 2.23 16.50
N ALA A 44 -4.64 1.67 16.10
CA ALA A 44 -5.72 2.41 15.44
C ALA A 44 -6.35 3.50 16.33
N LEU A 45 -6.26 3.37 17.66
CA LEU A 45 -6.78 4.39 18.59
C LEU A 45 -6.01 5.71 18.50
N ILE A 46 -4.71 5.65 18.22
CA ILE A 46 -3.83 6.83 18.18
C ILE A 46 -4.23 7.77 17.02
N PRO A 47 -4.35 7.32 15.75
CA PRO A 47 -4.86 8.13 14.65
C PRO A 47 -6.28 8.65 14.87
N ILE A 48 -7.17 7.85 15.49
CA ILE A 48 -8.55 8.28 15.77
C ILE A 48 -8.55 9.48 16.73
N LEU A 49 -7.72 9.44 17.76
CA LEU A 49 -7.60 10.54 18.72
C LEU A 49 -6.97 11.78 18.06
N ILE A 50 -5.91 11.59 17.28
CA ILE A 50 -5.22 12.68 16.56
C ILE A 50 -6.10 13.30 15.48
N SER A 51 -7.00 12.52 14.85
CA SER A 51 -7.94 13.00 13.83
C SER A 51 -8.80 14.17 14.34
N ARG A 52 -9.16 14.17 15.64
CA ARG A 52 -9.92 15.25 16.28
C ARG A 52 -9.12 16.56 16.42
N CYS A 53 -7.80 16.51 16.37
CA CYS A 53 -6.90 17.66 16.55
C CYS A 53 -6.25 18.15 15.25
N VAL A 54 -6.71 17.66 14.08
CA VAL A 54 -6.07 17.88 12.77
C VAL A 54 -6.03 19.36 12.33
N GLY A 55 -6.85 20.23 12.92
CA GLY A 55 -6.91 21.65 12.60
C GLY A 55 -5.58 22.39 12.79
N SER A 56 -4.78 22.00 13.80
CA SER A 56 -3.47 22.62 14.07
C SER A 56 -2.31 21.89 13.38
N LEU A 57 -2.47 20.59 13.08
CA LEU A 57 -1.38 19.74 12.59
C LEU A 57 -1.10 19.91 11.08
N ARG A 58 -2.05 20.46 10.31
CA ARG A 58 -1.88 20.79 8.88
C ARG A 58 -0.73 21.79 8.60
N LYS A 59 -0.33 22.61 9.58
CA LYS A 59 0.83 23.52 9.43
C LYS A 59 2.18 22.80 9.58
N VAL A 60 2.22 21.68 10.30
CA VAL A 60 3.45 20.94 10.62
C VAL A 60 3.68 19.81 9.62
N LEU A 61 2.61 19.15 9.16
CA LEU A 61 2.66 18.15 8.09
C LEU A 61 2.76 18.85 6.73
N THR A 62 3.90 19.48 6.48
CA THR A 62 4.25 19.92 5.12
C THR A 62 4.33 18.72 4.19
N PRO A 63 4.02 18.88 2.88
CA PRO A 63 4.08 17.78 1.90
C PRO A 63 5.45 17.09 1.85
N VAL A 64 6.50 17.78 2.32
CA VAL A 64 7.86 17.24 2.46
C VAL A 64 7.90 16.08 3.45
N VAL A 65 7.33 16.21 4.65
CA VAL A 65 7.40 15.16 5.69
C VAL A 65 6.64 13.91 5.24
N THR A 66 5.43 14.09 4.71
CA THR A 66 4.62 12.97 4.20
C THR A 66 5.31 12.29 3.01
N GLY A 67 5.91 13.07 2.11
CA GLY A 67 6.69 12.55 0.99
C GLY A 67 7.88 11.72 1.45
N THR A 68 8.71 12.26 2.35
CA THR A 68 9.89 11.55 2.86
C THR A 68 9.53 10.25 3.56
N VAL A 69 8.48 10.22 4.40
CA VAL A 69 8.05 8.98 5.07
C VAL A 69 7.58 7.93 4.07
N ILE A 70 6.79 8.31 3.05
CA ILE A 70 6.35 7.37 2.00
C ILE A 70 7.55 6.85 1.20
N THR A 71 8.52 7.70 0.86
CA THR A 71 9.75 7.27 0.18
C THR A 71 10.55 6.28 1.03
N LEU A 72 10.69 6.51 2.33
CA LEU A 72 11.38 5.61 3.25
C LEU A 72 10.69 4.24 3.35
N ILE A 73 9.35 4.22 3.40
CA ILE A 73 8.57 2.98 3.36
C ILE A 73 8.79 2.27 2.02
N GLY A 74 8.74 2.99 0.91
CA GLY A 74 8.98 2.44 -0.43
C GLY A 74 10.37 1.82 -0.59
N ILE A 75 11.42 2.49 -0.14
CA ILE A 75 12.80 1.97 -0.17
C ILE A 75 12.92 0.67 0.64
N SER A 76 12.25 0.62 1.79
CA SER A 76 12.23 -0.59 2.63
C SER A 76 11.53 -1.76 1.95
N LEU A 77 10.44 -1.50 1.22
CA LEU A 77 9.72 -2.51 0.46
C LEU A 77 10.53 -3.02 -0.72
N ILE A 78 11.24 -2.16 -1.47
CA ILE A 78 12.12 -2.58 -2.56
C ILE A 78 13.14 -3.63 -2.06
N LYS A 79 13.72 -3.42 -0.88
CA LYS A 79 14.67 -4.37 -0.28
C LYS A 79 14.01 -5.74 -0.02
N VAL A 80 12.80 -5.75 0.53
CA VAL A 80 12.02 -6.98 0.77
C VAL A 80 11.64 -7.65 -0.56
N SER A 81 11.18 -6.89 -1.55
CA SER A 81 10.82 -7.41 -2.87
C SER A 81 12.00 -8.05 -3.59
N ILE A 82 13.19 -7.44 -3.55
CA ILE A 82 14.41 -8.03 -4.13
C ILE A 82 14.78 -9.32 -3.39
N THR A 83 14.60 -9.36 -2.06
CA THR A 83 14.88 -10.56 -1.26
C THR A 83 13.90 -11.69 -1.60
N ASP A 84 12.63 -11.35 -1.83
CA ASP A 84 11.60 -12.29 -2.25
C ASP A 84 11.87 -12.83 -3.67
N TRP A 85 12.25 -11.96 -4.61
CA TRP A 85 12.67 -12.33 -5.96
C TRP A 85 13.95 -13.19 -6.00
N ALA A 86 14.86 -12.99 -5.05
CA ALA A 86 16.10 -13.75 -4.97
C ALA A 86 15.92 -15.19 -4.42
N GLY A 87 14.71 -15.57 -4.01
CA GLY A 87 14.38 -16.91 -3.49
C GLY A 87 13.94 -16.96 -2.03
N GLY A 88 13.80 -15.80 -1.36
CA GLY A 88 13.29 -15.72 0.01
C GLY A 88 14.33 -16.00 1.11
N HIS A 89 13.99 -15.71 2.36
CA HIS A 89 14.87 -15.93 3.53
C HIS A 89 15.06 -17.44 3.81
N ASN A 90 16.30 -17.95 3.75
CA ASN A 90 16.70 -19.36 3.93
C ASN A 90 16.46 -20.33 2.74
N ALA A 91 16.62 -19.90 1.49
CA ALA A 91 16.67 -20.84 0.36
C ALA A 91 18.10 -21.36 0.10
N THR A 92 18.25 -22.67 -0.09
CA THR A 92 19.53 -23.32 -0.41
C THR A 92 20.07 -22.92 -1.80
N ASP A 93 19.19 -22.41 -2.67
CA ASP A 93 19.45 -21.94 -4.03
C ASP A 93 19.15 -20.44 -4.19
N PHE A 94 19.75 -19.59 -3.33
CA PHE A 94 19.73 -18.15 -3.51
C PHE A 94 20.24 -17.79 -4.92
N GLY A 95 19.36 -17.21 -5.75
CA GLY A 95 19.72 -16.80 -7.11
C GLY A 95 19.80 -17.93 -8.14
N SER A 96 19.09 -19.06 -7.98
CA SER A 96 18.92 -20.01 -9.09
C SER A 96 18.34 -19.30 -10.32
N PRO A 97 18.90 -19.50 -11.53
CA PRO A 97 18.42 -18.90 -12.78
C PRO A 97 16.93 -19.13 -13.02
N GLY A 98 16.37 -20.22 -12.48
CA GLY A 98 14.94 -20.54 -12.58
C GLY A 98 14.04 -19.58 -11.80
N ASN A 99 14.42 -19.20 -10.57
CA ASN A 99 13.63 -18.27 -9.74
C ASN A 99 13.74 -16.83 -10.27
N LEU A 100 14.93 -16.46 -10.77
CA LEU A 100 15.14 -15.17 -11.44
C LEU A 100 14.39 -15.09 -12.78
N ALA A 101 14.32 -16.19 -13.54
CA ALA A 101 13.55 -16.26 -14.77
C ALA A 101 12.05 -16.21 -14.52
N LEU A 102 11.54 -16.81 -13.44
CA LEU A 102 10.13 -16.69 -13.03
C LEU A 102 9.78 -15.25 -12.62
N GLY A 103 10.61 -14.58 -11.82
CA GLY A 103 10.40 -13.16 -11.49
C GLY A 103 10.50 -12.25 -12.71
N GLY A 104 11.42 -12.54 -13.64
CA GLY A 104 11.52 -11.85 -14.92
C GLY A 104 10.32 -12.10 -15.85
N ALA A 105 9.76 -13.31 -15.85
CA ALA A 105 8.57 -13.66 -16.61
C ALA A 105 7.30 -12.98 -16.06
N ASP A 106 7.17 -12.87 -14.74
CA ASP A 106 6.09 -12.12 -14.10
C ASP A 106 6.13 -10.63 -14.50
N VAL A 107 7.31 -10.00 -14.39
CA VAL A 107 7.52 -8.61 -14.84
C VAL A 107 7.30 -8.44 -16.35
N ALA A 108 7.70 -9.42 -17.16
CA ALA A 108 7.48 -9.39 -18.61
C ALA A 108 6.01 -9.57 -18.98
N GLY A 109 5.26 -10.37 -18.21
CA GLY A 109 3.82 -10.56 -18.37
C GLY A 109 3.03 -9.27 -18.13
N ASP A 110 3.41 -8.50 -17.10
CA ASP A 110 2.79 -7.21 -16.80
C ASP A 110 3.03 -6.17 -17.92
N ARG A 111 4.26 -6.10 -18.45
CA ARG A 111 4.55 -5.27 -19.64
C ARG A 111 3.79 -5.69 -20.90
N GLY A 112 3.34 -6.93 -20.97
CA GLY A 112 2.52 -7.47 -22.06
C GLY A 112 1.04 -7.03 -22.02
N ALA A 113 0.54 -6.56 -20.88
CA ALA A 113 -0.84 -6.09 -20.73
C ALA A 113 -1.03 -4.62 -21.18
N GLU A 114 0.03 -3.79 -21.10
CA GLU A 114 0.04 -2.41 -21.61
C GLU A 114 -0.37 -2.26 -23.09
N PRO A 115 0.16 -3.07 -24.04
CA PRO A 115 -0.23 -2.96 -25.45
C PRO A 115 -1.69 -3.37 -25.71
N LEU A 116 -2.27 -4.28 -24.92
CA LEU A 116 -3.67 -4.71 -25.06
C LEU A 116 -4.65 -3.64 -24.54
N ALA A 117 -4.33 -3.01 -23.41
CA ALA A 117 -5.12 -1.91 -22.84
C ALA A 117 -5.08 -0.66 -23.74
N LYS A 118 -3.93 -0.36 -24.36
CA LYS A 118 -3.78 0.73 -25.33
C LYS A 118 -4.56 0.46 -26.62
N SER A 119 -4.66 -0.80 -27.06
CA SER A 119 -5.46 -1.19 -28.23
C SER A 119 -6.97 -1.13 -27.96
N LEU A 120 -7.44 -1.56 -26.77
CA LEU A 120 -8.84 -1.39 -26.36
C LEU A 120 -9.22 0.10 -26.14
N GLY A 121 -8.32 0.91 -25.60
CA GLY A 121 -8.53 2.36 -25.43
C GLY A 121 -8.62 3.14 -26.75
N ALA A 122 -7.98 2.64 -27.82
CA ALA A 122 -8.07 3.21 -29.16
C ALA A 122 -9.32 2.74 -29.94
N ALA A 123 -9.84 1.54 -29.67
CA ALA A 123 -11.06 1.02 -30.29
C ALA A 123 -12.36 1.56 -29.65
N GLY A 124 -12.30 2.18 -28.47
CA GLY A 124 -13.44 2.82 -27.80
C GLY A 124 -13.75 4.27 -28.22
N GLY A 125 -13.03 4.82 -29.20
CA GLY A 125 -13.10 6.22 -29.63
C GLY A 125 -14.17 6.55 -30.69
N GLY A 126 -15.30 5.84 -30.71
CA GLY A 126 -16.33 6.03 -31.74
C GLY A 126 -17.72 5.62 -31.27
N GLY A 127 -18.33 6.38 -30.37
CA GLY A 127 -19.70 6.13 -29.92
C GLY A 127 -20.25 7.29 -29.10
N GLY A 128 -20.99 8.17 -29.76
CA GLY A 128 -21.55 9.38 -29.17
C GLY A 128 -22.41 9.11 -27.94
N ARG A 129 -22.12 9.82 -26.84
CA ARG A 129 -23.03 9.99 -25.71
C ARG A 129 -23.03 11.45 -25.26
N ASN A 130 -23.94 12.19 -25.90
CA ASN A 130 -24.77 13.26 -25.36
C ASN A 130 -24.41 13.71 -23.92
N ARG A 131 -23.57 14.74 -23.79
CA ARG A 131 -23.39 15.51 -22.55
C ARG A 131 -24.60 16.43 -22.34
N GLY A 132 -25.73 15.83 -21.99
CA GLY A 132 -26.81 16.52 -21.30
C GLY A 132 -26.32 16.97 -19.92
N GLY A 133 -26.55 18.24 -19.61
CA GLY A 133 -26.01 18.91 -18.45
C GLY A 133 -26.38 18.25 -17.12
N MET A 134 -25.40 18.18 -16.21
CA MET A 134 -25.67 17.95 -14.80
C MET A 134 -24.82 18.95 -14.00
N ARG A 135 -25.55 19.98 -13.57
CA ARG A 135 -25.17 21.02 -12.62
C ARG A 135 -24.50 20.40 -11.39
N CYS A 136 -23.21 20.68 -11.20
CA CYS A 136 -22.61 20.70 -9.86
C CYS A 136 -22.72 22.12 -9.28
N ARG A 137 -23.96 22.57 -9.04
CA ARG A 137 -24.24 23.62 -8.04
C ARG A 137 -24.56 22.88 -6.75
N GLY A 138 -23.77 23.06 -5.69
CA GLY A 138 -24.21 22.71 -4.32
C GLY A 138 -23.27 21.87 -3.46
N LEU A 139 -21.96 22.17 -3.43
CA LEU A 139 -21.06 21.68 -2.38
C LEU A 139 -20.23 22.84 -1.81
N ASP A 140 -20.94 23.90 -1.42
CA ASP A 140 -20.41 25.04 -0.65
C ASP A 140 -21.49 25.58 0.30
N ARG A 141 -22.02 24.72 1.19
CA ARG A 141 -22.97 25.15 2.26
C ARG A 141 -23.22 24.10 3.36
N SER A 142 -22.16 23.70 4.08
CA SER A 142 -22.29 23.05 5.40
C SER A 142 -20.92 23.14 6.11
N SER A 143 -20.48 24.30 6.60
CA SER A 143 -20.87 24.93 7.88
C SER A 143 -21.21 23.89 8.94
N ALA A 144 -20.28 23.51 9.83
CA ALA A 144 -19.76 24.34 10.92
C ALA A 144 -20.89 24.75 11.87
N THR A 145 -21.27 23.79 12.71
CA THR A 145 -21.76 23.95 14.07
C THR A 145 -20.90 23.07 14.95
#